data_AF-A0A2S6R078-F1
#
_entry.id   AF-A0A2S6R078-F1
#
_cell.length_a   1.000
_cell.length_b   1.000
_cell.length_c   1.000
_cell.angle_alpha   90.00
_cell.angle_beta   90.00
_cell.angle_gamma   90.00
#
_symmetry.space_group_name_H-M   'P 1'
#
loop_
_entity.id
_entity.type
_entity.pdbx_description
1 polymer ?
#
loop_
_entity_poly.entity_id
_entity_poly.type
_entity_poly.pdbx_seq_one_letter_code
_entity_poly.pdbx_strand_id
1 'polypeptide(L)'
;MAEKVERRLAAIVSADVAGYTRLMRADEEGTLNRFRAHRSELIEPKIAEYRGRIVKLMGDGLLVEFASVVDAVRCAAEIQRAMAERNAGVPADTQIVLRIGINLGDVIVEGEDIHGDGVNVAARMQEIAKPGEISVSGVVYDSVRDKLAPDFEDLGPQQVKNISEPVRAYRVVLDPEAAGRRKAPRETLRVATAVSAGGSARELAILSGLQRKGSWRVPKNLRVLAVMGGIDLDFREAVFGPGVSEVNITSVMGGVAVIVPPHLQVECSGVGILGNFEGMNQGNAERDPSAPLLRITGTAVMGALEISTRPLGETMKSDRGAHIGQIGQR
;
A
#
# COMPACT_ATOMS: atom_id res chain seq x y z
N MET A 1 -14.61 25.24 31.89
CA MET A 1 -13.80 25.44 30.68
C MET A 1 -14.16 24.30 29.75
N ALA A 2 -14.63 24.58 28.53
CA ALA A 2 -14.96 23.50 27.59
C ALA A 2 -13.66 22.81 27.17
N GLU A 3 -13.57 21.50 27.40
CA GLU A 3 -12.43 20.69 26.98
C GLU A 3 -12.33 20.78 25.45
N LYS A 4 -11.17 21.25 24.99
CA LYS A 4 -10.98 21.60 23.58
C LYS A 4 -10.74 20.30 22.80
N VAL A 5 -11.80 19.79 22.19
CA VAL A 5 -11.74 18.65 21.28
C VAL A 5 -10.85 18.99 20.09
N GLU A 6 -9.67 18.37 20.02
CA GLU A 6 -8.68 18.58 18.95
C GLU A 6 -8.70 17.40 17.98
N ARG A 7 -8.73 17.68 16.67
CA ARG A 7 -8.62 16.66 15.62
C ARG A 7 -7.26 16.74 14.96
N ARG A 8 -6.61 15.59 14.78
CA ARG A 8 -5.34 15.49 14.06
C ARG A 8 -5.14 14.13 13.43
N LEU A 9 -4.29 14.08 12.41
CA LEU A 9 -3.83 12.84 11.79
C LEU A 9 -2.77 12.18 12.68
N ALA A 10 -2.92 10.89 12.97
CA ALA A 10 -1.96 10.13 13.76
C ALA A 10 -1.80 8.69 13.24
N ALA A 11 -0.60 8.14 13.41
CA ALA A 11 -0.39 6.70 13.25
C ALA A 11 -0.72 6.00 14.57
N ILE A 12 -1.62 5.04 14.51
CA ILE A 12 -2.21 4.37 15.68
C ILE A 12 -1.77 2.91 15.63
N VAL A 13 -1.14 2.46 16.69
CA VAL A 13 -0.72 1.07 16.89
C VAL A 13 -1.56 0.47 17.99
N SER A 14 -2.28 -0.59 17.66
CA SER A 14 -2.97 -1.45 18.63
C SER A 14 -2.20 -2.76 18.72
N ALA A 15 -1.92 -3.23 19.93
CA ALA A 15 -1.29 -4.52 20.15
C ALA A 15 -1.93 -5.26 21.32
N ASP A 16 -1.94 -6.59 21.27
CA ASP A 16 -2.41 -7.44 22.37
C ASP A 16 -1.59 -8.74 22.46
N VAL A 17 -1.80 -9.50 23.55
CA VAL A 17 -1.15 -10.81 23.73
C VAL A 17 -2.04 -11.92 23.16
N ALA A 18 -1.50 -12.67 22.20
CA ALA A 18 -2.18 -13.82 21.63
C ALA A 18 -2.44 -14.90 22.69
N GLY A 19 -3.71 -15.27 22.85
CA GLY A 19 -4.10 -16.33 23.77
C GLY A 19 -3.95 -15.99 25.25
N TYR A 20 -3.97 -14.70 25.61
CA TYR A 20 -3.80 -14.23 26.98
C TYR A 20 -4.70 -14.93 28.00
N THR A 21 -5.99 -15.11 27.70
CA THR A 21 -6.92 -15.82 28.60
C THR A 21 -6.47 -17.26 28.89
N ARG A 22 -5.86 -17.95 27.92
CA ARG A 22 -5.33 -19.31 28.11
C ARG A 22 -4.12 -19.30 29.04
N LEU A 23 -3.22 -18.34 28.85
CA LEU A 23 -2.02 -18.17 29.69
C LEU A 23 -2.40 -17.86 31.14
N MET A 24 -3.36 -16.95 31.33
CA MET A 24 -3.89 -16.59 32.66
C MET A 24 -4.52 -17.78 33.39
N ARG A 25 -5.23 -18.66 32.68
CA ARG A 25 -5.81 -19.88 33.30
C ARG A 25 -4.75 -20.90 33.71
N ALA A 26 -3.61 -20.94 33.02
CA ALA A 26 -2.54 -21.89 33.31
C ALA A 26 -1.65 -21.40 34.45
N ASP A 27 -1.31 -20.11 34.46
CA ASP A 27 -0.39 -19.49 35.41
C ASP A 27 -0.63 -17.97 35.43
N GLU A 28 -1.53 -17.52 36.30
CA GLU A 28 -1.94 -16.10 36.39
C GLU A 28 -0.77 -15.20 36.80
N GLU A 29 -0.11 -15.52 37.92
CA GLU A 29 0.96 -14.68 38.47
C GLU A 29 2.20 -14.67 37.57
N GLY A 30 2.62 -15.82 37.06
CA GLY A 30 3.78 -15.89 36.18
C GLY A 30 3.51 -15.25 34.82
N THR A 31 2.30 -15.37 34.26
CA THR A 31 1.95 -14.68 33.01
C THR A 31 1.98 -13.16 33.19
N LEU A 32 1.39 -12.66 34.28
CA LEU A 32 1.40 -11.23 34.59
C LEU A 32 2.83 -10.71 34.77
N ASN A 33 3.69 -11.45 35.48
CA ASN A 33 5.08 -11.06 35.70
C ASN A 33 5.90 -11.09 34.40
N ARG A 34 5.74 -12.12 33.57
CA ARG A 34 6.39 -12.20 32.24
C ARG A 34 5.96 -11.04 31.35
N PHE A 35 4.66 -10.78 31.24
CA PHE A 35 4.15 -9.67 30.43
C PHE A 35 4.63 -8.31 30.95
N ARG A 36 4.61 -8.08 32.27
CA ARG A 36 5.14 -6.84 32.86
C ARG A 36 6.62 -6.65 32.53
N ALA A 37 7.45 -7.70 32.64
CA ALA A 37 8.87 -7.64 32.31
C ALA A 37 9.09 -7.31 30.82
N HIS A 38 8.40 -7.98 29.90
CA HIS A 38 8.45 -7.63 28.48
C HIS A 38 8.02 -6.18 28.22
N ARG A 39 6.98 -5.72 28.94
CA ARG A 39 6.47 -4.37 28.78
C ARG A 39 7.48 -3.31 29.21
N SER A 40 8.00 -3.40 30.44
CA SER A 40 8.91 -2.39 31.00
C SER A 40 10.31 -2.43 30.41
N GLU A 41 10.81 -3.61 30.04
CA GLU A 41 12.20 -3.78 29.61
C GLU A 41 12.39 -3.70 28.09
N LEU A 42 11.32 -3.89 27.31
CA LEU A 42 11.41 -3.92 25.85
C LEU A 42 10.39 -3.01 25.17
N ILE A 43 9.09 -3.19 25.44
CA ILE A 43 8.02 -2.52 24.68
C ILE A 43 8.03 -1.01 24.95
N GLU A 44 8.00 -0.59 26.22
CA GLU A 44 8.01 0.82 26.61
C GLU A 44 9.28 1.55 26.15
N PRO A 45 10.51 1.00 26.35
CA PRO A 45 11.74 1.60 25.82
C PRO A 45 11.74 1.75 24.30
N LYS A 46 11.28 0.74 23.55
CA LYS A 46 11.22 0.81 22.07
C LYS A 46 10.19 1.84 21.61
N ILE A 47 9.04 1.92 22.24
CA ILE A 47 8.05 2.97 21.94
C ILE A 47 8.66 4.36 22.14
N ALA A 48 9.35 4.58 23.26
CA ALA A 48 10.01 5.86 23.54
C ALA A 48 11.14 6.19 22.55
N GLU A 49 11.96 5.21 22.17
CA GLU A 49 13.04 5.36 21.17
C GLU A 49 12.50 5.90 19.83
N TYR A 50 11.34 5.41 19.41
CA TYR A 50 10.64 5.84 18.20
C TYR A 50 9.64 6.99 18.42
N ARG A 51 9.71 7.67 19.57
CA ARG A 51 8.88 8.85 19.92
C ARG A 51 7.38 8.56 19.89
N GLY A 52 6.99 7.33 20.18
CA GLY A 52 5.60 6.96 20.38
C GLY A 52 5.10 7.36 21.77
N ARG A 53 3.80 7.61 21.88
CA ARG A 53 3.13 7.88 23.16
C ARG A 53 2.12 6.76 23.42
N ILE A 54 2.26 6.10 24.56
CA ILE A 54 1.24 5.15 25.02
C ILE A 54 0.03 5.98 25.44
N VAL A 55 -1.08 5.77 24.75
CA VAL A 55 -2.37 6.40 25.05
C VAL A 55 -3.07 5.61 26.15
N LYS A 56 -3.10 4.29 26.02
CA LYS A 56 -3.90 3.43 26.89
C LYS A 56 -3.32 2.04 27.05
N LEU A 57 -3.46 1.51 28.26
CA LEU A 57 -3.19 0.10 28.58
C LEU A 57 -4.51 -0.61 28.86
N MET A 58 -4.71 -1.77 28.24
CA MET A 58 -5.96 -2.53 28.24
C MET A 58 -5.70 -3.97 28.72
N GLY A 59 -5.19 -4.12 29.95
CA GLY A 59 -4.80 -5.43 30.47
C GLY A 59 -3.58 -5.97 29.73
N ASP A 60 -3.81 -6.86 28.76
CA ASP A 60 -2.81 -7.42 27.84
C ASP A 60 -2.65 -6.62 26.54
N GLY A 61 -3.53 -5.64 26.31
CA GLY A 61 -3.47 -4.75 25.17
C GLY A 61 -2.75 -3.42 25.45
N LEU A 62 -2.25 -2.80 24.40
CA LEU A 62 -1.78 -1.41 24.41
C LEU A 62 -2.24 -0.66 23.16
N LEU A 63 -2.52 0.63 23.35
CA LEU A 63 -2.80 1.59 22.29
C LEU A 63 -1.73 2.67 22.33
N VAL A 64 -1.04 2.85 21.21
CA VAL A 64 0.09 3.77 21.06
C VAL A 64 -0.16 4.66 19.87
N GLU A 65 0.18 5.94 20.00
CA GLU A 65 0.19 6.87 18.88
C GLU A 65 1.61 7.26 18.50
N PHE A 66 1.81 7.54 17.21
CA PHE A 66 3.03 8.08 16.64
C PHE A 66 2.66 9.22 15.70
N ALA A 67 3.49 10.26 15.68
CA ALA A 67 3.40 11.33 14.68
C ALA A 67 3.83 10.86 13.27
N SER A 68 4.57 9.76 13.20
CA SER A 68 5.16 9.21 11.98
C SER A 68 4.75 7.75 11.80
N VAL A 69 4.09 7.46 10.68
CA VAL A 69 3.71 6.08 10.32
C VAL A 69 4.93 5.21 10.03
N VAL A 70 6.03 5.80 9.54
CA VAL A 70 7.29 5.08 9.31
C VAL A 70 7.89 4.61 10.63
N ASP A 71 7.87 5.47 11.65
CA ASP A 71 8.39 5.14 12.98
C ASP A 71 7.52 4.10 13.68
N ALA A 72 6.19 4.20 13.52
CA ALA A 72 5.25 3.19 14.04
C ALA A 72 5.55 1.78 13.48
N VAL A 73 5.74 1.66 12.16
CA VAL A 73 6.02 0.35 11.52
C VAL A 73 7.41 -0.17 11.91
N ARG A 74 8.43 0.69 11.97
CA ARG A 74 9.78 0.29 12.42
C ARG A 74 9.77 -0.18 13.88
N CYS A 75 9.14 0.60 14.76
CA CYS A 75 8.99 0.25 16.17
C CYS A 75 8.31 -1.11 16.34
N ALA A 76 7.19 -1.32 15.65
CA ALA A 76 6.47 -2.59 15.69
C ALA A 76 7.33 -3.77 15.18
N ALA A 77 8.08 -3.57 14.09
CA ALA A 77 8.96 -4.60 13.55
C ALA A 77 10.08 -4.99 14.53
N GLU A 78 10.73 -3.99 15.15
CA GLU A 78 11.76 -4.21 16.16
C GLU A 78 11.22 -4.88 17.42
N ILE A 79 10.01 -4.48 17.88
CA ILE A 79 9.35 -5.13 19.01
C ILE A 79 9.07 -6.61 18.69
N GLN A 80 8.54 -6.93 17.51
CA GLN A 80 8.26 -8.33 17.15
C GLN A 80 9.53 -9.17 17.06
N ARG A 81 10.61 -8.65 16.45
CA ARG A 81 11.91 -9.34 16.39
C ARG A 81 12.47 -9.61 17.79
N ALA A 82 12.54 -8.58 18.64
CA ALA A 82 13.06 -8.72 19.99
C ALA A 82 12.18 -9.62 20.88
N MET A 83 10.86 -9.62 20.68
CA MET A 83 9.96 -10.57 21.36
C MET A 83 10.21 -12.01 20.89
N ALA A 84 10.43 -12.23 19.59
CA ALA A 84 10.77 -13.54 19.06
C ALA A 84 12.10 -14.06 19.63
N GLU A 85 13.12 -13.20 19.72
CA GLU A 85 14.40 -13.53 20.36
C GLU A 85 14.24 -13.91 21.83
N ARG A 86 13.48 -13.12 22.61
CA ARG A 86 13.21 -13.42 24.02
C ARG A 86 12.42 -14.73 24.20
N ASN A 87 11.56 -15.08 23.24
CA ASN A 87 10.77 -16.31 23.28
C ASN A 87 11.52 -17.56 22.80
N ALA A 88 12.68 -17.43 22.13
CA ALA A 88 13.39 -18.55 21.50
C ALA A 88 13.79 -19.67 22.49
N GLY A 89 14.01 -19.34 23.76
CA GLY A 89 14.32 -20.30 24.82
C GLY A 89 13.17 -20.64 25.77
N VAL A 90 11.96 -20.13 25.50
CA VAL A 90 10.80 -20.25 26.39
C VAL A 90 9.84 -21.33 25.87
N PRO A 91 9.29 -22.20 26.73
CA PRO A 91 8.27 -23.17 26.32
C PRO A 91 7.08 -22.52 25.62
N ALA A 92 6.68 -23.06 24.46
CA ALA A 92 5.68 -22.46 23.56
C ALA A 92 4.31 -22.18 24.23
N ASP A 93 3.95 -22.95 25.24
CA ASP A 93 2.73 -22.80 26.02
C ASP A 93 2.76 -21.62 27.00
N THR A 94 3.94 -21.06 27.27
CA THR A 94 4.19 -19.93 28.20
C THR A 94 4.71 -18.67 27.52
N GLN A 95 5.00 -18.74 26.21
CA GLN A 95 5.49 -17.61 25.41
C GLN A 95 4.48 -16.46 25.38
N ILE A 96 4.97 -15.24 25.52
CA ILE A 96 4.17 -14.03 25.31
C ILE A 96 4.36 -13.59 23.86
N VAL A 97 3.34 -13.75 23.04
CA VAL A 97 3.41 -13.43 21.60
C VAL A 97 2.41 -12.32 21.30
N LEU A 98 2.87 -11.23 20.67
CA LEU A 98 2.03 -10.08 20.37
C LEU A 98 1.39 -10.19 18.99
N ARG A 99 0.16 -9.69 18.86
CA ARG A 99 -0.44 -9.32 17.58
C ARG A 99 -0.43 -7.81 17.48
N ILE A 100 -0.04 -7.27 16.33
CA ILE A 100 0.05 -5.81 16.15
C ILE A 100 -0.76 -5.37 14.93
N GLY A 101 -1.55 -4.32 15.10
CA GLY A 101 -2.33 -3.64 14.09
C GLY A 101 -1.92 -2.18 13.97
N ILE A 102 -1.72 -1.69 12.74
CA ILE A 102 -1.32 -0.29 12.50
C ILE A 102 -2.28 0.36 11.51
N ASN A 103 -2.74 1.57 11.86
CA ASN A 103 -3.51 2.41 10.96
C ASN A 103 -2.98 3.86 10.96
N LEU A 104 -3.22 4.59 9.88
CA LEU A 104 -3.04 6.04 9.80
C LEU A 104 -4.41 6.66 9.57
N GLY A 105 -4.84 7.57 10.44
CA GLY A 105 -6.15 8.19 10.31
C GLY A 105 -6.37 9.35 11.26
N ASP A 106 -7.47 10.07 11.04
CA ASP A 106 -7.87 11.17 11.91
C ASP A 106 -8.35 10.64 13.26
N VAL A 107 -7.85 11.25 14.32
CA VAL A 107 -8.25 10.97 15.70
C VAL A 107 -8.75 12.24 16.36
N ILE A 108 -9.70 12.05 17.26
CA ILE A 108 -10.19 13.06 18.19
C ILE A 108 -9.41 12.86 19.49
N VAL A 109 -8.70 13.89 19.94
CA VAL A 109 -7.96 13.89 21.19
C VAL A 109 -8.83 14.51 22.28
N GLU A 110 -9.01 13.77 23.37
CA GLU A 110 -9.73 14.20 24.57
C GLU A 110 -8.84 13.93 25.78
N GLY A 111 -8.22 14.99 26.31
CA GLY A 111 -7.19 14.88 27.33
C GLY A 111 -5.99 14.05 26.86
N GLU A 112 -5.79 12.89 27.50
CA GLU A 112 -4.73 11.92 27.16
C GLU A 112 -5.24 10.75 26.29
N ASP A 113 -6.55 10.60 26.09
CA ASP A 113 -7.15 9.52 25.30
C ASP A 113 -7.38 9.93 23.83
N ILE A 114 -7.52 8.93 22.95
CA ILE A 114 -7.83 9.13 21.53
C ILE A 114 -9.06 8.32 21.09
N HIS A 115 -9.89 8.94 20.28
CA HIS A 115 -11.14 8.37 19.78
C HIS A 115 -11.31 8.57 18.28
N GLY A 116 -12.15 7.74 17.67
CA GLY A 116 -12.52 7.85 16.25
C GLY A 116 -12.31 6.56 15.47
N ASP A 117 -12.74 6.59 14.21
CA ASP A 117 -12.69 5.41 13.33
C ASP A 117 -11.26 4.92 13.09
N GLY A 118 -10.27 5.83 13.12
CA GLY A 118 -8.87 5.48 13.00
C GLY A 118 -8.41 4.45 14.05
N VAL A 119 -8.93 4.55 15.28
CA VAL A 119 -8.65 3.62 16.38
C VAL A 119 -9.34 2.28 16.15
N ASN A 120 -10.59 2.29 15.67
CA ASN A 120 -11.34 1.08 15.35
C ASN A 120 -10.66 0.28 14.22
N VAL A 121 -10.13 0.96 13.21
CA VAL A 121 -9.34 0.30 12.14
C VAL A 121 -8.08 -0.31 12.69
N ALA A 122 -7.31 0.41 13.54
CA ALA A 122 -6.08 -0.13 14.12
C ALA A 122 -6.35 -1.39 14.96
N ALA A 123 -7.38 -1.37 15.80
CA ALA A 123 -7.83 -2.54 16.55
C ALA A 123 -8.23 -3.69 15.61
N ARG A 124 -8.95 -3.38 14.52
CA ARG A 124 -9.32 -4.40 13.53
C ARG A 124 -8.11 -5.01 12.81
N MET A 125 -7.08 -4.21 12.52
CA MET A 125 -5.82 -4.73 11.96
C MET A 125 -5.12 -5.65 12.96
N GLN A 126 -5.16 -5.32 14.26
CA GLN A 126 -4.59 -6.16 15.30
C GLN A 126 -5.32 -7.51 15.41
N GLU A 127 -6.65 -7.49 15.37
CA GLU A 127 -7.47 -8.71 15.47
C GLU A 127 -7.19 -9.73 14.36
N ILE A 128 -6.93 -9.27 13.13
CA ILE A 128 -6.66 -10.14 11.97
C ILE A 128 -5.21 -10.62 11.91
N ALA A 129 -4.30 -9.96 12.63
CA ALA A 129 -2.90 -10.38 12.68
C ALA A 129 -2.78 -11.72 13.41
N LYS A 130 -1.98 -12.65 12.87
CA LYS A 130 -1.67 -13.89 13.59
C LYS A 130 -0.65 -13.60 14.71
N PRO A 131 -0.48 -14.52 15.68
CA PRO A 131 0.53 -14.35 16.72
C PRO A 131 1.92 -14.11 16.13
N GLY A 132 2.57 -13.00 16.51
CA GLY A 132 3.90 -12.61 16.05
C GLY A 132 3.90 -11.81 14.76
N GLU A 133 2.72 -11.54 14.19
CA GLU A 133 2.59 -10.77 12.94
C GLU A 133 2.20 -9.31 13.19
N ILE A 134 2.43 -8.50 12.16
CA ILE A 134 1.98 -7.12 12.08
C ILE A 134 1.06 -7.01 10.87
N SER A 135 -0.15 -6.52 11.08
CA SER A 135 -1.06 -6.14 10.01
C SER A 135 -1.22 -4.63 9.96
N VAL A 136 -1.28 -4.07 8.75
CA VAL A 136 -1.39 -2.64 8.52
C VAL A 136 -2.54 -2.33 7.55
N SER A 137 -3.17 -1.18 7.72
CA SER A 137 -4.18 -0.71 6.77
C SER A 137 -3.56 -0.31 5.43
N GLY A 138 -4.38 -0.22 4.39
CA GLY A 138 -3.93 0.18 3.06
C GLY A 138 -3.31 1.58 3.01
N VAL A 139 -3.80 2.51 3.84
CA VAL A 139 -3.25 3.86 3.95
C VAL A 139 -1.82 3.82 4.53
N VAL A 140 -1.57 2.96 5.50
CA VAL A 140 -0.22 2.74 6.05
C VAL A 140 0.68 2.15 4.96
N TYR A 141 0.25 1.06 4.31
CA TYR A 141 0.99 0.43 3.22
C TYR A 141 1.37 1.43 2.13
N ASP A 142 0.41 2.20 1.63
CA ASP A 142 0.63 3.20 0.59
C ASP A 142 1.62 4.30 1.05
N SER A 143 1.68 4.59 2.36
CA SER A 143 2.58 5.60 2.94
C SER A 143 4.01 5.12 3.20
N VAL A 144 4.22 3.81 3.40
CA VAL A 144 5.51 3.25 3.83
C VAL A 144 6.19 2.31 2.84
N ARG A 145 5.48 1.75 1.86
CA ARG A 145 6.02 0.73 0.93
C ARG A 145 7.30 1.15 0.20
N ASP A 146 7.48 2.44 -0.06
CA ASP A 146 8.65 2.98 -0.77
C ASP A 146 9.74 3.51 0.20
N LYS A 147 9.48 3.47 1.52
CA LYS A 147 10.32 4.08 2.56
C LYS A 147 10.94 3.06 3.52
N LEU A 148 10.41 1.84 3.55
CA LEU A 148 10.83 0.78 4.44
C LEU A 148 11.28 -0.43 3.63
N ALA A 149 12.27 -1.16 4.15
CA ALA A 149 12.78 -2.40 3.57
C ALA A 149 11.95 -3.70 3.77
N PRO A 150 10.98 -3.82 4.71
CA PRO A 150 10.20 -5.05 4.84
C PRO A 150 9.22 -5.19 3.68
N ASP A 151 9.04 -6.43 3.22
CA ASP A 151 8.01 -6.78 2.26
C ASP A 151 6.61 -6.73 2.89
N PHE A 152 5.59 -6.68 2.03
CA PHE A 152 4.19 -6.69 2.45
C PHE A 152 3.41 -7.76 1.67
N GLU A 153 2.57 -8.50 2.38
CA GLU A 153 1.63 -9.45 1.78
C GLU A 153 0.22 -8.90 1.85
N ASP A 154 -0.48 -8.87 0.71
CA ASP A 154 -1.87 -8.40 0.63
C ASP A 154 -2.81 -9.43 1.29
N LEU A 155 -3.57 -8.98 2.29
CA LEU A 155 -4.59 -9.76 2.99
C LEU A 155 -6.00 -9.50 2.44
N GLY A 156 -6.12 -8.63 1.44
CA GLY A 156 -7.38 -8.23 0.81
C GLY A 156 -8.22 -7.28 1.66
N PRO A 157 -9.47 -7.02 1.22
CA PRO A 157 -10.40 -6.14 1.93
C PRO A 157 -10.89 -6.77 3.24
N GLN A 158 -10.92 -5.97 4.29
CA GLN A 158 -11.37 -6.35 5.64
C GLN A 158 -12.54 -5.46 6.06
N GLN A 159 -13.63 -6.09 6.49
CA GLN A 159 -14.74 -5.34 7.09
C GLN A 159 -14.38 -4.89 8.50
N VAL A 160 -14.61 -3.60 8.76
CA VAL A 160 -14.42 -2.96 10.06
C VAL A 160 -15.78 -2.53 10.58
N LYS A 161 -16.04 -2.76 11.87
CA LYS A 161 -17.29 -2.33 12.49
C LYS A 161 -17.42 -0.81 12.36
N ASN A 162 -18.60 -0.34 11.97
CA ASN A 162 -18.93 1.08 11.78
C ASN A 162 -18.25 1.77 10.58
N ILE A 163 -17.63 1.02 9.66
CA ILE A 163 -17.09 1.55 8.40
C ILE A 163 -17.79 0.85 7.23
N SER A 164 -18.41 1.64 6.36
CA SER A 164 -19.21 1.13 5.24
C SER A 164 -18.34 0.50 4.13
N GLU A 165 -17.17 1.09 3.85
CA GLU A 165 -16.24 0.60 2.84
C GLU A 165 -15.19 -0.36 3.44
N PRO A 166 -14.92 -1.51 2.80
CA PRO A 166 -13.89 -2.43 3.27
C PRO A 166 -12.49 -1.80 3.28
N VAL A 167 -11.74 -2.01 4.37
CA VAL A 167 -10.37 -1.52 4.51
C VAL A 167 -9.40 -2.59 3.98
N ARG A 168 -8.59 -2.26 2.97
CA ARG A 168 -7.50 -3.15 2.52
C ARG A 168 -6.50 -3.37 3.66
N ALA A 169 -6.07 -4.60 3.88
CA ALA A 169 -5.09 -4.94 4.89
C ALA A 169 -3.85 -5.60 4.26
N TYR A 170 -2.70 -5.38 4.88
CA TYR A 170 -1.43 -5.96 4.46
C TYR A 170 -0.69 -6.50 5.67
N ARG A 171 -0.01 -7.63 5.54
CA ARG A 171 0.90 -8.16 6.56
C ARG A 171 2.32 -7.69 6.28
N VAL A 172 3.02 -7.21 7.31
CA VAL A 172 4.46 -6.88 7.23
C VAL A 172 5.28 -8.17 7.36
N VAL A 173 6.23 -8.36 6.44
CA VAL A 173 7.17 -9.49 6.47
C VAL A 173 8.42 -9.07 7.25
N LEU A 174 8.61 -9.67 8.43
CA LEU A 174 9.66 -9.29 9.39
C LEU A 174 11.05 -9.82 9.02
N ASP A 175 11.11 -10.99 8.38
CA ASP A 175 12.32 -11.66 7.91
C ASP A 175 12.21 -12.00 6.41
N PRO A 176 13.00 -11.35 5.55
CA PRO A 176 13.07 -11.69 4.12
C PRO A 176 13.59 -13.12 3.88
N GLU A 177 14.43 -13.66 4.78
CA GLU A 177 14.95 -15.04 4.66
C GLU A 177 13.91 -16.12 4.98
N ALA A 178 12.97 -15.85 5.89
CA ALA A 178 11.85 -16.75 6.19
C ALA A 178 10.82 -16.81 5.04
N ALA A 179 10.71 -15.72 4.25
CA ALA A 179 9.92 -15.69 3.02
C ALA A 179 10.47 -16.65 1.94
N GLY A 180 11.73 -17.08 2.06
CA GLY A 180 12.34 -18.11 1.22
C GLY A 180 11.78 -19.52 1.39
N ARG A 181 10.89 -19.77 2.37
CA ARG A 181 10.21 -21.07 2.57
C ARG A 181 8.69 -20.96 2.61
N ARG A 182 8.10 -20.22 1.67
CA ARG A 182 6.80 -20.62 1.15
C ARG A 182 6.79 -20.37 -0.35
N LYS A 183 6.75 -21.46 -1.12
CA LYS A 183 6.74 -21.45 -2.59
C LYS A 183 5.65 -20.50 -3.11
N ALA A 184 6.03 -19.30 -3.53
CA ALA A 184 5.39 -18.67 -4.66
C ALA A 184 5.78 -19.50 -5.89
N PRO A 185 4.86 -19.87 -6.79
CA PRO A 185 5.22 -20.51 -8.03
C PRO A 185 6.17 -19.60 -8.80
N ARG A 186 7.45 -19.98 -8.85
CA ARG A 186 8.36 -19.55 -9.90
C ARG A 186 7.83 -20.17 -11.19
N GLU A 187 6.86 -19.52 -11.82
CA GLU A 187 6.58 -19.79 -13.22
C GLU A 187 7.70 -19.16 -14.04
N THR A 188 8.69 -20.01 -14.34
CA THR A 188 9.49 -19.91 -15.55
C THR A 188 8.57 -19.54 -16.71
N LEU A 189 8.81 -18.35 -17.26
CA LEU A 189 8.15 -17.79 -18.42
C LEU A 189 8.06 -18.85 -19.53
N ARG A 190 6.89 -19.48 -19.65
CA ARG A 190 6.46 -20.15 -20.88
C ARG A 190 5.37 -19.30 -21.49
N VAL A 191 5.67 -18.84 -22.70
CA VAL A 191 4.72 -18.24 -23.62
C VAL A 191 3.59 -19.25 -23.85
N ALA A 192 2.44 -19.01 -23.23
CA ALA A 192 1.16 -19.51 -23.69
C ALA A 192 0.05 -18.63 -23.08
N THR A 193 -0.72 -18.04 -23.97
CA THR A 193 -1.96 -17.31 -23.74
C THR A 193 -2.89 -18.04 -22.79
N ALA A 194 -3.14 -17.47 -21.62
CA ALA A 194 -4.35 -17.73 -20.84
C ALA A 194 -4.79 -16.43 -20.17
N VAL A 195 -5.96 -15.96 -20.59
CA VAL A 195 -6.66 -14.78 -20.11
C VAL A 195 -7.07 -15.03 -18.66
N SER A 196 -6.48 -14.31 -17.70
CA SER A 196 -7.10 -14.16 -16.38
C SER A 196 -8.23 -13.15 -16.49
N ALA A 197 -9.44 -13.61 -16.22
CA ALA A 197 -10.63 -12.79 -16.16
C ALA A 197 -10.60 -11.93 -14.88
N GLY A 198 -10.61 -10.62 -15.07
CA GLY A 198 -11.17 -9.66 -14.11
C GLY A 198 -10.40 -9.48 -12.80
N GLY A 199 -9.37 -8.65 -12.81
CA GLY A 199 -8.78 -8.13 -11.59
C GLY A 199 -7.41 -7.54 -11.87
N SER A 200 -7.28 -6.23 -11.70
CA SER A 200 -6.05 -5.42 -11.61
C SER A 200 -4.76 -5.96 -12.25
N ALA A 201 -4.23 -5.30 -13.28
CA ALA A 201 -2.90 -5.61 -13.85
C ALA A 201 -1.86 -4.52 -13.55
N ARG A 202 -0.57 -4.86 -13.68
CA ARG A 202 0.55 -3.94 -13.45
C ARG A 202 1.54 -4.03 -14.62
N GLU A 203 1.99 -2.88 -15.11
CA GLU A 203 3.06 -2.75 -16.09
C GLU A 203 4.20 -1.94 -15.45
N LEU A 204 5.42 -2.49 -15.46
CA LEU A 204 6.58 -1.92 -14.76
C LEU A 204 7.80 -1.92 -15.68
N ALA A 205 8.43 -0.75 -15.83
CA ALA A 205 9.71 -0.59 -16.51
C ALA A 205 10.68 0.19 -15.61
N ILE A 206 11.81 -0.44 -15.26
CA ILE A 206 12.90 0.19 -14.52
C ILE A 206 14.14 0.13 -15.41
N LEU A 207 14.73 1.28 -15.74
CA LEU A 207 15.92 1.41 -16.60
C LEU A 207 15.79 0.68 -17.96
N SER A 208 14.55 0.49 -18.44
CA SER A 208 14.21 -0.35 -19.58
C SER A 208 12.98 0.19 -20.32
N GLY A 209 12.68 -0.39 -21.49
CA GLY A 209 11.50 -0.08 -22.30
C GLY A 209 10.48 -1.21 -22.29
N LEU A 210 9.19 -0.89 -22.15
CA LEU A 210 8.08 -1.84 -22.27
C LEU A 210 7.10 -1.34 -23.34
N GLN A 211 6.63 -2.25 -24.20
CA GLN A 211 5.59 -1.94 -25.18
C GLN A 211 4.43 -2.91 -25.03
N ARG A 212 3.21 -2.37 -24.90
CA ARG A 212 1.97 -3.13 -24.91
C ARG A 212 1.19 -2.78 -26.17
N LYS A 213 1.11 -3.73 -27.12
CA LYS A 213 0.47 -3.55 -28.44
C LYS A 213 -0.33 -4.81 -28.82
N GLY A 214 -1.18 -4.70 -29.83
CA GLY A 214 -1.99 -5.82 -30.34
C GLY A 214 -3.25 -6.09 -29.53
N SER A 215 -3.86 -7.25 -29.73
CA SER A 215 -5.09 -7.63 -29.03
C SER A 215 -4.79 -8.12 -27.61
N TRP A 216 -5.14 -7.28 -26.63
CA TRP A 216 -5.07 -7.63 -25.21
C TRP A 216 -6.30 -7.12 -24.48
N ARG A 217 -6.72 -7.83 -23.43
CA ARG A 217 -7.86 -7.40 -22.61
C ARG A 217 -7.41 -6.37 -21.58
N VAL A 218 -8.05 -5.20 -21.59
CA VAL A 218 -7.78 -4.15 -20.61
C VAL A 218 -8.40 -4.51 -19.26
N PRO A 219 -7.62 -4.55 -18.17
CA PRO A 219 -8.16 -4.82 -16.85
C PRO A 219 -8.96 -3.62 -16.35
N LYS A 220 -9.83 -3.86 -15.35
CA LYS A 220 -10.56 -2.78 -14.68
C LYS A 220 -9.67 -1.74 -14.01
N ASN A 221 -8.52 -2.19 -13.51
CA ASN A 221 -7.50 -1.32 -12.94
C ASN A 221 -6.16 -1.70 -13.58
N LEU A 222 -5.44 -0.73 -14.14
CA LEU A 222 -4.11 -0.91 -14.68
C LEU A 222 -3.18 0.08 -13.98
N ARG A 223 -2.12 -0.39 -13.34
CA ARG A 223 -1.09 0.47 -12.76
C ARG A 223 0.17 0.42 -13.61
N VAL A 224 0.66 1.59 -14.01
CA VAL A 224 1.80 1.75 -14.91
C VAL A 224 2.87 2.54 -14.18
N LEU A 225 4.06 1.97 -14.04
CA LEU A 225 5.21 2.64 -13.42
C LEU A 225 6.42 2.57 -14.35
N ALA A 226 6.91 3.72 -14.78
CA ALA A 226 8.16 3.86 -15.50
C ALA A 226 9.18 4.61 -14.64
N VAL A 227 10.35 4.02 -14.40
CA VAL A 227 11.46 4.66 -13.67
C VAL A 227 12.70 4.63 -14.56
N MET A 228 13.20 5.80 -14.97
CA MET A 228 14.38 5.94 -15.83
C MET A 228 14.29 5.14 -17.14
N GLY A 229 13.08 5.02 -17.69
CA GLY A 229 12.74 4.15 -18.82
C GLY A 229 11.50 4.62 -19.57
N GLY A 230 10.98 3.76 -20.45
CA GLY A 230 9.87 4.10 -21.35
C GLY A 230 8.76 3.06 -21.34
N ILE A 231 7.49 3.48 -21.30
CA ILE A 231 6.36 2.57 -21.54
C ILE A 231 5.47 3.10 -22.65
N ASP A 232 5.27 2.30 -23.70
CA ASP A 232 4.29 2.59 -24.75
C ASP A 232 3.07 1.68 -24.57
N LEU A 233 1.90 2.28 -24.31
CA LEU A 233 0.63 1.59 -24.22
C LEU A 233 -0.22 1.89 -25.45
N ASP A 234 -0.50 0.89 -26.26
CA ASP A 234 -1.36 0.98 -27.43
C ASP A 234 -2.69 0.26 -27.17
N PHE A 235 -3.75 1.07 -27.05
CA PHE A 235 -5.11 0.61 -26.82
C PHE A 235 -5.91 0.42 -28.11
N ARG A 236 -5.33 0.66 -29.30
CA ARG A 236 -6.08 0.62 -30.57
C ARG A 236 -6.68 -0.74 -30.88
N GLU A 237 -5.97 -1.81 -30.55
CA GLU A 237 -6.41 -3.20 -30.73
C GLU A 237 -6.88 -3.84 -29.41
N ALA A 238 -6.91 -3.08 -28.32
CA ALA A 238 -7.23 -3.58 -27.00
C ALA A 238 -8.73 -3.82 -26.81
N VAL A 239 -9.08 -4.86 -26.06
CA VAL A 239 -10.46 -5.26 -25.79
C VAL A 239 -10.87 -4.78 -24.40
N PHE A 240 -11.89 -3.92 -24.36
CA PHE A 240 -12.43 -3.37 -23.12
C PHE A 240 -13.63 -4.19 -22.63
N GLY A 241 -13.72 -4.39 -21.32
CA GLY A 241 -14.93 -4.89 -20.68
C GLY A 241 -15.96 -3.76 -20.49
N PRO A 242 -17.24 -4.10 -20.22
CA PRO A 242 -18.29 -3.10 -20.01
C PRO A 242 -17.99 -2.19 -18.81
N GLY A 243 -18.24 -0.89 -18.92
CA GLY A 243 -18.03 0.12 -17.87
C GLY A 243 -16.63 0.75 -17.86
N VAL A 244 -16.21 1.27 -16.71
CA VAL A 244 -14.96 2.05 -16.59
C VAL A 244 -13.74 1.13 -16.43
N SER A 245 -12.65 1.44 -17.14
CA SER A 245 -11.31 0.89 -16.92
C SER A 245 -10.38 2.02 -16.50
N GLU A 246 -9.77 1.91 -15.33
CA GLU A 246 -8.90 2.93 -14.76
C GLU A 246 -7.43 2.60 -14.98
N VAL A 247 -6.67 3.55 -15.51
CA VAL A 247 -5.23 3.45 -15.74
C VAL A 247 -4.53 4.52 -14.91
N ASN A 248 -3.77 4.09 -13.91
CA ASN A 248 -3.00 4.97 -13.04
C ASN A 248 -1.52 4.91 -13.45
N ILE A 249 -1.00 6.03 -13.94
CA ILE A 249 0.33 6.13 -14.53
C ILE A 249 1.22 7.00 -13.65
N THR A 250 2.40 6.47 -13.33
CA THR A 250 3.48 7.24 -12.70
C THR A 250 4.74 7.08 -13.56
N SER A 251 5.28 8.20 -14.04
CA SER A 251 6.56 8.25 -14.73
C SER A 251 7.56 9.00 -13.85
N VAL A 252 8.75 8.45 -13.64
CA VAL A 252 9.86 9.06 -12.91
C VAL A 252 11.10 9.04 -13.79
N MET A 253 11.62 10.22 -14.17
CA MET A 253 12.83 10.36 -15.00
C MET A 253 12.77 9.58 -16.32
N GLY A 254 11.60 9.54 -16.98
CA GLY A 254 11.34 8.74 -18.17
C GLY A 254 10.09 9.17 -18.94
N GLY A 255 9.58 8.31 -19.82
CA GLY A 255 8.44 8.63 -20.68
C GLY A 255 7.36 7.56 -20.65
N VAL A 256 6.09 7.95 -20.61
CA VAL A 256 4.98 7.04 -20.88
C VAL A 256 4.15 7.62 -22.02
N ALA A 257 4.04 6.89 -23.12
CA ALA A 257 3.20 7.24 -24.25
C ALA A 257 1.97 6.33 -24.27
N VAL A 258 0.79 6.94 -24.36
CA VAL A 258 -0.49 6.24 -24.45
C VAL A 258 -1.14 6.58 -25.78
N ILE A 259 -1.53 5.55 -26.53
CA ILE A 259 -2.26 5.68 -27.79
C ILE A 259 -3.65 5.11 -27.58
N VAL A 260 -4.66 5.93 -27.84
CA VAL A 260 -6.07 5.53 -27.77
C VAL A 260 -6.72 5.62 -29.16
N PRO A 261 -7.65 4.70 -29.50
CA PRO A 261 -8.37 4.78 -30.76
C PRO A 261 -9.46 5.87 -30.71
N PRO A 262 -9.82 6.48 -31.85
CA PRO A 262 -10.72 7.64 -31.90
C PRO A 262 -12.18 7.36 -31.49
N HIS A 263 -12.57 6.10 -31.39
CA HIS A 263 -13.92 5.69 -31.00
C HIS A 263 -14.05 5.37 -29.50
N LEU A 264 -12.94 5.36 -28.76
CA LEU A 264 -12.94 5.07 -27.33
C LEU A 264 -13.17 6.35 -26.54
N GLN A 265 -14.06 6.31 -25.55
CA GLN A 265 -14.23 7.42 -24.61
C GLN A 265 -13.06 7.46 -23.64
N VAL A 266 -12.42 8.62 -23.50
CA VAL A 266 -11.22 8.78 -22.67
C VAL A 266 -11.33 10.01 -21.80
N GLU A 267 -11.18 9.82 -20.50
CA GLU A 267 -11.05 10.88 -19.50
C GLU A 267 -9.62 10.88 -18.94
N CYS A 268 -8.91 11.98 -19.11
CA CYS A 268 -7.54 12.18 -18.67
C CYS A 268 -7.48 13.22 -17.54
N SER A 269 -6.73 12.91 -16.50
CA SER A 269 -6.36 13.86 -15.45
C SER A 269 -4.92 13.61 -15.02
N GLY A 270 -4.12 14.65 -14.80
CA GLY A 270 -2.75 14.43 -14.37
C GLY A 270 -1.97 15.70 -14.07
N VAL A 271 -0.81 15.51 -13.48
CA VAL A 271 0.10 16.57 -13.04
C VAL A 271 1.53 16.23 -13.45
N GLY A 272 2.23 17.19 -14.05
CA GLY A 272 3.67 17.17 -14.22
C GLY A 272 4.38 17.84 -13.04
N ILE A 273 5.28 17.11 -12.38
CA ILE A 273 6.15 17.60 -11.30
C ILE A 273 7.58 17.63 -11.87
N LEU A 274 8.04 18.79 -12.33
CA LEU A 274 9.27 18.93 -13.12
C LEU A 274 9.27 18.14 -14.45
N GLY A 275 8.08 17.84 -14.98
CA GLY A 275 7.83 17.09 -16.21
C GLY A 275 6.56 17.55 -16.91
N ASN A 276 6.17 16.88 -18.00
CA ASN A 276 5.01 17.26 -18.81
C ASN A 276 3.88 16.22 -18.72
N PHE A 277 2.63 16.70 -18.69
CA PHE A 277 1.43 15.88 -18.83
C PHE A 277 0.57 16.46 -19.95
N GLU A 278 0.45 15.73 -21.05
CA GLU A 278 -0.38 16.11 -22.19
C GLU A 278 -1.48 15.06 -22.39
N GLY A 279 -2.69 15.39 -21.92
CA GLY A 279 -3.87 14.55 -22.03
C GLY A 279 -5.02 15.29 -22.71
N MET A 280 -5.72 14.61 -23.61
CA MET A 280 -6.93 15.11 -24.27
C MET A 280 -8.14 14.31 -23.80
N ASN A 281 -9.14 15.00 -23.26
CA ASN A 281 -10.45 14.40 -22.99
C ASN A 281 -11.22 14.21 -24.30
N GLN A 282 -11.77 13.00 -24.49
CA GLN A 282 -12.51 12.63 -25.70
C GLN A 282 -13.94 12.20 -25.37
N GLY A 283 -14.89 12.71 -26.15
CA GLY A 283 -16.30 12.41 -26.02
C GLY A 283 -17.00 13.34 -25.04
N ASN A 284 -17.57 14.43 -25.56
CA ASN A 284 -18.54 15.26 -24.83
C ASN A 284 -19.97 15.07 -25.38
N ALA A 285 -20.16 14.13 -26.30
CA ALA A 285 -21.44 13.81 -26.92
C ALA A 285 -22.10 12.68 -26.13
N GLU A 286 -23.30 12.96 -25.60
CA GLU A 286 -24.30 12.07 -25.01
C GLU A 286 -23.76 10.73 -24.47
N ARG A 287 -23.47 10.72 -23.15
CA ARG A 287 -22.92 9.56 -22.43
C ARG A 287 -23.79 8.33 -22.64
N ASP A 288 -23.37 7.40 -23.49
CA ASP A 288 -23.89 6.02 -23.49
C ASP A 288 -23.31 5.30 -22.24
N PRO A 289 -24.13 5.00 -21.21
CA PRO A 289 -23.65 4.37 -19.98
C PRO A 289 -23.15 2.93 -20.18
N SER A 290 -23.43 2.33 -21.34
CA SER A 290 -23.02 0.98 -21.70
C SER A 290 -21.69 0.93 -22.48
N ALA A 291 -21.24 2.08 -23.00
CA ALA A 291 -19.98 2.17 -23.73
C ALA A 291 -18.76 2.06 -22.78
N PRO A 292 -17.65 1.43 -23.23
CA PRO A 292 -16.44 1.35 -22.43
C PRO A 292 -15.80 2.74 -22.27
N LEU A 293 -15.48 3.09 -21.03
CA LEU A 293 -14.78 4.34 -20.68
C LEU A 293 -13.37 4.02 -20.17
N LEU A 294 -12.37 4.70 -20.72
CA LEU A 294 -10.99 4.64 -20.25
C LEU A 294 -10.66 5.89 -19.43
N ARG A 295 -10.45 5.73 -18.13
CA ARG A 295 -10.01 6.82 -17.23
C ARG A 295 -8.51 6.71 -17.03
N ILE A 296 -7.76 7.75 -17.38
CA ILE A 296 -6.30 7.81 -17.24
C ILE A 296 -5.96 8.89 -16.21
N THR A 297 -5.35 8.47 -15.11
CA THR A 297 -4.81 9.37 -14.09
C THR A 297 -3.29 9.31 -14.12
N GLY A 298 -2.62 10.46 -14.22
CA GLY A 298 -1.18 10.52 -14.51
C GLY A 298 -0.38 11.42 -13.55
N THR A 299 0.81 10.98 -13.16
CA THR A 299 1.84 11.84 -12.55
C THR A 299 3.17 11.64 -13.26
N ALA A 300 3.75 12.71 -13.79
CA ALA A 300 5.07 12.69 -14.43
C ALA A 300 6.08 13.47 -13.58
N VAL A 301 7.06 12.79 -12.98
CA VAL A 301 8.13 13.39 -12.19
C VAL A 301 9.42 13.41 -13.01
N MET A 302 9.91 14.58 -13.41
CA MET A 302 11.12 14.72 -14.25
C MET A 302 11.06 13.92 -15.57
N GLY A 303 9.88 13.83 -16.18
CA GLY A 303 9.62 13.01 -17.37
C GLY A 303 8.39 13.48 -18.14
N ALA A 304 7.91 12.68 -19.10
CA ALA A 304 6.72 13.00 -19.89
C ALA A 304 5.66 11.90 -19.81
N LEU A 305 4.40 12.31 -19.73
CA LEU A 305 3.24 11.46 -19.98
C LEU A 305 2.44 12.08 -21.13
N GLU A 306 2.44 11.40 -22.27
CA GLU A 306 1.80 11.83 -23.50
C GLU A 306 0.65 10.90 -23.85
N ILE A 307 -0.55 11.44 -24.01
CA ILE A 307 -1.74 10.69 -24.38
C ILE A 307 -2.21 11.23 -25.73
N SER A 308 -2.17 10.38 -26.76
CA SER A 308 -2.53 10.77 -28.13
C SER A 308 -3.58 9.86 -28.73
N THR A 309 -4.41 10.43 -29.59
CA THR A 309 -5.47 9.71 -30.30
C THR A 309 -5.01 9.39 -31.70
N ARG A 310 -5.01 8.12 -32.09
CA ARG A 310 -4.60 7.70 -33.44
C ARG A 310 -5.44 6.55 -34.00
N PRO A 311 -5.75 6.51 -35.31
CA PRO A 311 -6.38 5.37 -35.95
C PRO A 311 -5.43 4.15 -36.04
N LEU A 312 -5.99 2.97 -36.36
CA LEU A 312 -5.19 1.78 -36.66
C LEU A 312 -4.28 2.04 -37.88
N GLY A 313 -2.98 1.69 -37.76
CA GLY A 313 -2.01 1.74 -38.86
C GLY A 313 -1.02 2.91 -38.87
N GLU A 314 -1.24 3.98 -38.10
CA GLU A 314 -0.25 5.06 -37.96
C GLU A 314 0.85 4.70 -36.95
N THR A 315 2.11 4.92 -37.32
CA THR A 315 3.29 4.69 -36.47
C THR A 315 3.71 5.95 -35.69
N MET A 316 4.35 5.75 -34.54
CA MET A 316 4.91 6.82 -33.71
C MET A 316 5.99 7.59 -34.50
N LYS A 317 5.84 8.92 -34.63
CA LYS A 317 7.02 9.78 -34.82
C LYS A 317 7.73 9.79 -33.47
N SER A 318 8.77 8.98 -33.37
CA SER A 318 9.68 8.98 -32.23
C SER A 318 10.54 10.24 -32.33
N ASP A 319 10.16 11.32 -31.63
CA ASP A 319 11.14 12.37 -31.31
C ASP A 319 12.00 11.85 -30.15
N ARG A 320 12.96 11.00 -30.52
CA ARG A 320 13.92 10.34 -29.61
C ARG A 320 15.01 11.31 -29.09
N GLY A 321 14.74 12.61 -29.02
CA GLY A 321 15.80 13.63 -28.97
C GLY A 321 15.58 14.89 -28.12
N ALA A 322 14.41 15.16 -27.54
CA ALA A 322 14.23 16.35 -26.70
C ALA A 322 14.01 15.91 -25.25
N HIS A 323 14.99 16.18 -24.38
CA HIS A 323 14.90 16.35 -22.91
C HIS A 323 16.13 15.82 -22.15
N ILE A 324 17.07 15.14 -22.82
CA ILE A 324 18.43 14.95 -22.30
C ILE A 324 19.34 16.01 -22.93
N GLY A 325 19.47 17.17 -22.29
CA GLY A 325 20.51 18.13 -22.66
C GLY A 325 20.14 19.60 -22.45
N GLN A 326 20.34 20.10 -21.23
CA GLN A 326 21.07 21.35 -20.95
C GLN A 326 21.16 21.57 -19.43
N ILE A 327 22.08 20.84 -18.79
CA ILE A 327 22.78 21.36 -17.60
C ILE A 327 24.26 21.25 -17.94
N GLY A 328 24.90 22.39 -18.13
CA GLY A 328 26.34 22.53 -18.29
C GLY A 328 26.78 22.91 -19.70
N GLN A 329 26.79 24.22 -19.99
CA GLN A 329 28.03 24.92 -20.37
C GLN A 329 27.83 26.45 -20.33
N ARG A 330 28.71 27.08 -19.54
CA ARG A 330 29.00 28.52 -19.35
C ARG A 330 28.03 29.35 -18.53
#